data_AF-A0A6S6P7W5-F1
#
_entry.id   AF-A0A6S6P7W5-F1
#
_cell.length_a   1.000
_cell.length_b   1.000
_cell.length_c   1.000
_cell.angle_alpha   90.00
_cell.angle_beta   90.00
_cell.angle_gamma   90.00
#
_symmetry.space_group_name_H-M   'P 1'
#
loop_
_entity.id
_entity.type
_entity.pdbx_description
1 polymer ?
#
loop_
_entity_poly.entity_id
_entity_poly.type
_entity_poly.pdbx_seq_one_letter_code
_entity_poly.pdbx_strand_id
1 'polypeptide(L)'
;MASGEVKVTGHRAAVERQGLPYGWAVTSSGRLSGVTEPGTLSVDYPFATKDLVVLDDALKYGSRAAKARFAVYIGDLGADTAATAREILAQVPTPNNAVLLAVSPDQHAIEVVYGIDVKGRGIETAAPLGVSAAAASFKEGNLMDGLISAIRVLSAGVSPR
;
A
#
# COMPACT_ATOMS: atom_id res chain seq x y z
N MET A 1 -19.37 23.31 32.22
CA MET A 1 -18.00 23.61 31.78
C MET A 1 -17.02 22.87 32.68
N ALA A 2 -16.56 21.67 32.29
CA ALA A 2 -15.56 20.94 33.07
C ALA A 2 -14.33 20.74 32.17
N SER A 3 -13.32 21.58 32.37
CA SER A 3 -12.00 21.45 31.77
C SER A 3 -11.23 20.40 32.55
N GLY A 4 -11.14 19.19 32.02
CA GLY A 4 -10.25 18.15 32.55
C GLY A 4 -8.86 18.30 31.93
N GLU A 5 -7.87 18.65 32.74
CA GLU A 5 -6.46 18.62 32.34
C GLU A 5 -6.03 17.17 32.07
N VAL A 6 -5.52 16.90 30.86
CA VAL A 6 -4.87 15.63 30.53
C VAL A 6 -3.36 15.85 30.53
N LYS A 7 -2.69 15.27 31.52
CA LYS A 7 -1.23 15.28 31.64
C LYS A 7 -0.63 14.19 30.75
N VAL A 8 -0.11 14.57 29.58
CA VAL A 8 0.61 13.67 28.69
C VAL A 8 1.96 13.34 29.31
N THR A 9 2.08 12.15 29.91
CA THR A 9 3.36 11.63 30.42
C THR A 9 3.87 10.60 29.41
N GLY A 10 4.72 11.05 28.50
CA GLY A 10 5.34 10.17 27.50
C GLY A 10 6.28 10.95 26.60
N HIS A 11 7.51 10.47 26.46
CA HIS A 11 8.61 11.07 25.71
C HIS A 11 8.41 11.03 24.16
N ARG A 12 7.16 11.10 23.68
CA ARG A 12 6.77 11.07 22.26
C ARG A 12 6.11 12.36 21.74
N ALA A 13 6.00 13.41 22.56
CA ALA A 13 5.12 14.54 22.26
C ALA A 13 5.81 15.86 21.84
N ALA A 14 7.14 15.91 21.71
CA ALA A 14 7.84 17.17 21.43
C ALA A 14 8.25 17.38 19.96
N VAL A 15 8.31 16.32 19.14
CA VAL A 15 8.89 16.41 17.78
C VAL A 15 7.89 16.88 16.71
N GLU A 16 6.58 16.79 16.96
CA GLU A 16 5.60 16.84 15.86
C GLU A 16 4.89 18.20 15.65
N ARG A 17 4.99 19.17 16.57
CA ARG A 17 4.22 20.43 16.45
C ARG A 17 4.78 21.44 15.46
N GLN A 18 6.08 21.39 15.14
CA GLN A 18 6.73 22.44 14.33
C GLN A 18 6.71 22.21 12.80
N GLY A 19 6.08 21.13 12.32
CA GLY A 19 6.10 20.77 10.90
C GLY A 19 4.75 20.35 10.30
N LEU A 20 3.64 20.57 11.01
CA LEU A 20 2.32 20.20 10.48
C LEU A 20 1.88 21.17 9.38
N PRO A 21 1.27 20.68 8.29
CA PRO A 21 0.67 21.55 7.28
C PRO A 21 -0.38 22.48 7.88
N TYR A 22 -0.64 23.61 7.22
CA TYR A 22 -1.71 24.51 7.61
C TYR A 22 -3.06 23.76 7.68
N GLY A 23 -3.86 24.05 8.71
CA GLY A 23 -5.14 23.37 8.96
C GLY A 23 -5.03 22.01 9.67
N TRP A 24 -3.84 21.62 10.16
CA TRP A 24 -3.64 20.39 10.93
C TRP A 24 -3.36 20.63 12.41
N ALA A 25 -3.85 19.73 13.28
CA ALA A 25 -3.60 19.75 14.71
C ALA A 25 -3.48 18.33 15.30
N VAL A 26 -2.61 18.18 16.31
CA VAL A 26 -2.53 16.97 17.14
C VAL A 26 -3.63 17.03 18.21
N THR A 27 -4.52 16.06 18.22
CA THR A 27 -5.60 15.97 19.23
C THR A 27 -5.07 15.37 20.55
N SER A 28 -5.89 15.42 21.62
CA SER A 28 -5.51 14.91 22.95
C SER A 28 -5.13 13.42 22.98
N SER A 29 -5.62 12.63 22.02
CA SER A 29 -5.29 11.22 21.88
C SER A 29 -4.00 10.96 21.08
N GLY A 30 -3.35 11.99 20.55
CA GLY A 30 -2.24 11.88 19.60
C GLY A 30 -2.66 11.62 18.15
N ARG A 31 -3.98 11.61 17.84
CA ARG A 31 -4.46 11.53 16.44
C ARG A 31 -4.22 12.87 15.75
N LEU A 32 -3.69 12.85 14.53
CA LEU A 32 -3.63 14.00 13.65
C LEU A 32 -5.01 14.30 13.05
N SER A 33 -5.47 15.54 13.16
CA SER A 33 -6.71 16.02 12.56
C SER A 33 -6.37 17.14 11.58
N GLY A 34 -6.63 16.91 10.29
CA GLY A 34 -6.43 17.88 9.23
C GLY A 34 -7.75 18.31 8.59
N VAL A 35 -7.77 19.50 8.00
CA VAL A 35 -8.86 19.99 7.15
C VAL A 35 -8.35 20.23 5.73
N THR A 36 -9.26 20.21 4.76
CA THR A 36 -8.98 20.70 3.41
C THR A 36 -9.83 21.93 3.11
N GLU A 37 -9.31 22.79 2.23
CA GLU A 37 -10.03 23.97 1.78
C GLU A 37 -11.34 23.59 1.08
N PRO A 38 -12.40 24.41 1.18
CA PRO A 38 -13.63 24.20 0.43
C PRO A 38 -13.36 24.09 -1.08
N GLY A 39 -13.87 23.04 -1.71
CA GLY A 39 -13.64 22.77 -3.14
C GLY A 39 -12.41 21.91 -3.43
N THR A 40 -11.57 21.64 -2.43
CA THR A 40 -10.39 20.75 -2.56
C THR A 40 -10.69 19.37 -1.99
N LEU A 41 -10.22 18.33 -2.68
CA LEU A 41 -10.36 16.94 -2.23
C LEU A 41 -9.47 16.66 -1.01
N SER A 42 -9.94 15.77 -0.13
CA SER A 42 -9.18 15.33 1.05
C SER A 42 -8.02 14.39 0.71
N VAL A 43 -8.11 13.72 -0.44
CA VAL A 43 -7.09 12.81 -0.95
C VAL A 43 -6.94 13.09 -2.44
N ASP A 44 -5.70 13.32 -2.86
CA ASP A 44 -5.37 13.61 -4.25
C ASP A 44 -4.54 12.45 -4.81
N TYR A 45 -5.26 11.44 -5.33
CA TYR A 45 -4.65 10.36 -6.10
C TYR A 45 -4.77 10.68 -7.59
N PRO A 46 -3.71 10.46 -8.40
CA PRO A 46 -3.73 10.72 -9.84
C PRO A 46 -4.49 9.63 -10.62
N PHE A 47 -5.54 9.07 -10.04
CA PHE A 47 -6.34 7.97 -10.60
C PHE A 47 -7.82 8.28 -10.47
N ALA A 48 -8.61 7.84 -11.45
CA ALA A 48 -10.06 7.99 -11.37
C ALA A 48 -10.62 7.15 -10.21
N THR A 49 -11.61 7.69 -9.48
CA THR A 49 -12.23 7.01 -8.34
C THR A 49 -12.76 5.62 -8.70
N LYS A 50 -13.33 5.45 -9.90
CA LYS A 50 -13.81 4.16 -10.40
C LYS A 50 -12.70 3.10 -10.47
N ASP A 51 -11.50 3.47 -10.90
CA ASP A 51 -10.40 2.53 -11.07
C ASP A 51 -9.83 2.13 -9.71
N LEU A 52 -9.80 3.08 -8.75
CA LEU A 52 -9.45 2.81 -7.36
C LEU A 52 -10.42 1.82 -6.71
N VAL A 53 -11.72 1.89 -7.02
CA VAL A 53 -12.72 0.91 -6.54
C VAL A 53 -12.43 -0.48 -7.11
N VAL A 54 -12.11 -0.60 -8.40
CA VAL A 54 -11.78 -1.90 -9.01
C VAL A 54 -10.49 -2.48 -8.42
N LEU A 55 -9.49 -1.64 -8.14
CA LEU A 55 -8.27 -2.06 -7.46
C LEU A 55 -8.54 -2.52 -6.02
N ASP A 56 -9.36 -1.78 -5.26
CA ASP A 56 -9.78 -2.21 -3.91
C ASP A 56 -10.50 -3.56 -3.94
N ASP A 57 -11.42 -3.76 -4.88
CA ASP A 57 -12.10 -5.04 -5.05
C ASP A 57 -11.11 -6.17 -5.36
N ALA A 58 -10.16 -5.96 -6.27
CA ALA A 58 -9.12 -6.94 -6.58
C ALA A 58 -8.29 -7.30 -5.33
N LEU A 59 -7.87 -6.29 -4.55
CA LEU A 59 -7.11 -6.49 -3.31
C LEU A 59 -7.93 -7.20 -2.23
N LYS A 60 -9.16 -6.75 -2.00
CA LYS A 60 -10.06 -7.25 -0.96
C LYS A 60 -10.49 -8.68 -1.24
N TYR A 61 -10.98 -8.97 -2.44
CA TYR A 61 -11.42 -10.32 -2.80
C TYR A 61 -10.24 -11.27 -2.98
N GLY A 62 -9.15 -10.80 -3.60
CA GLY A 62 -7.91 -11.58 -3.71
C GLY A 62 -7.33 -11.95 -2.35
N SER A 63 -7.29 -11.01 -1.40
CA SER A 63 -6.79 -11.27 -0.06
C SER A 63 -7.65 -12.28 0.71
N ARG A 64 -8.98 -12.19 0.55
CA ARG A 64 -9.92 -13.13 1.17
C ARG A 64 -9.78 -14.53 0.58
N ALA A 65 -9.72 -14.65 -0.74
CA ALA A 65 -9.63 -15.94 -1.43
C ALA A 65 -8.32 -16.66 -1.10
N ALA A 66 -7.19 -15.93 -1.12
CA ALA A 66 -5.89 -16.50 -0.84
C ALA A 66 -5.59 -16.67 0.66
N LYS A 67 -6.36 -16.04 1.55
CA LYS A 67 -6.03 -15.88 2.99
C LYS A 67 -4.61 -15.32 3.20
N ALA A 68 -4.24 -14.32 2.41
CA ALA A 68 -2.98 -13.57 2.52
C ALA A 68 -3.28 -12.10 2.22
N ARG A 69 -2.58 -11.15 2.85
CA ARG A 69 -2.79 -9.73 2.57
C ARG A 69 -2.07 -9.34 1.28
N PHE A 70 -2.80 -8.84 0.29
CA PHE A 70 -2.19 -8.18 -0.86
C PHE A 70 -2.03 -6.69 -0.59
N ALA A 71 -0.89 -6.14 -0.98
CA ALA A 71 -0.58 -4.72 -0.90
C ALA A 71 0.00 -4.24 -2.23
N VAL A 72 -0.23 -2.97 -2.54
CA VAL A 72 0.34 -2.28 -3.70
C VAL A 72 1.11 -1.08 -3.20
N TYR A 73 2.32 -0.90 -3.73
CA TYR A 73 3.11 0.31 -3.56
C TYR A 73 3.39 0.91 -4.93
N ILE A 74 3.18 2.22 -5.05
CA ILE A 74 3.50 3.00 -6.25
C ILE A 74 4.40 4.14 -5.80
N GLY A 75 5.64 4.17 -6.27
CA GLY A 75 6.60 5.19 -5.89
C GLY A 75 8.05 4.80 -6.21
N ASP A 76 8.96 5.67 -5.83
CA ASP A 76 10.40 5.46 -6.00
C ASP A 76 10.90 4.29 -5.14
N LEU A 77 11.64 3.37 -5.76
CA LEU A 77 12.23 2.21 -5.10
C LEU A 77 13.75 2.38 -4.90
N GLY A 78 14.32 3.52 -5.26
CA GLY A 78 15.74 3.80 -5.07
C GLY A 78 16.65 2.90 -5.91
N ALA A 79 17.92 2.80 -5.53
CA ALA A 79 18.92 2.08 -6.31
C ALA A 79 18.83 0.54 -6.21
N ASP A 80 18.47 0.01 -5.03
CA ASP A 80 18.24 -1.42 -4.82
C ASP A 80 16.73 -1.66 -4.62
N THR A 81 16.04 -1.82 -5.75
CA THR A 81 14.59 -1.94 -5.81
C THR A 81 14.07 -3.10 -4.98
N ALA A 82 14.77 -4.23 -5.01
CA ALA A 82 14.39 -5.43 -4.27
C ALA A 82 14.57 -5.25 -2.76
N ALA A 83 15.61 -4.54 -2.31
CA ALA A 83 15.79 -4.23 -0.89
C ALA A 83 14.69 -3.29 -0.38
N THR A 84 14.44 -2.19 -1.10
CA THR A 84 13.40 -1.23 -0.72
C THR A 84 12.00 -1.85 -0.75
N ALA A 85 11.69 -2.69 -1.73
CA ALA A 85 10.42 -3.42 -1.74
C ALA A 85 10.24 -4.32 -0.50
N ARG A 86 11.30 -5.02 -0.06
CA ARG A 86 11.28 -5.84 1.17
C ARG A 86 11.09 -4.98 2.42
N GLU A 87 11.70 -3.81 2.48
CA GLU A 87 11.51 -2.85 3.58
C GLU A 87 10.06 -2.33 3.64
N ILE A 88 9.47 -2.02 2.48
CA ILE A 88 8.06 -1.60 2.38
C ILE A 88 7.13 -2.74 2.82
N LEU A 89 7.41 -3.99 2.43
CA LEU A 89 6.64 -5.15 2.89
C LEU A 89 6.64 -5.26 4.41
N ALA A 90 7.77 -4.95 5.07
CA ALA A 90 7.88 -4.97 6.53
C ALA A 90 6.97 -3.95 7.24
N GLN A 91 6.53 -2.89 6.54
CA GLN A 91 5.59 -1.89 7.07
C GLN A 91 4.12 -2.31 6.92
N VAL A 92 3.83 -3.34 6.11
CA VAL A 92 2.49 -3.90 5.98
C VAL A 92 2.09 -4.54 7.31
N PRO A 93 0.84 -4.41 7.80
CA PRO A 93 0.52 -4.79 9.19
C PRO A 93 0.64 -6.30 9.51
N THR A 94 0.73 -7.18 8.51
CA THR A 94 0.93 -8.63 8.66
C THR A 94 1.98 -9.13 7.66
N PRO A 95 3.25 -8.72 7.81
CA PRO A 95 4.25 -8.83 6.75
C PRO A 95 4.58 -10.29 6.39
N ASN A 96 4.53 -11.21 7.38
CA ASN A 96 4.81 -12.62 7.16
C ASN A 96 3.76 -13.32 6.27
N ASN A 97 2.50 -12.87 6.31
CA ASN A 97 1.40 -13.40 5.49
C ASN A 97 0.87 -12.34 4.52
N ALA A 98 1.79 -11.67 3.83
CA ALA A 98 1.47 -10.65 2.84
C ALA A 98 2.26 -10.85 1.54
N VAL A 99 1.71 -10.34 0.45
CA VAL A 99 2.35 -10.19 -0.86
C VAL A 99 2.26 -8.72 -1.23
N LEU A 100 3.40 -8.10 -1.52
CA LEU A 100 3.48 -6.72 -1.98
C LEU A 100 3.86 -6.72 -3.46
N LEU A 101 3.05 -6.01 -4.25
CA LEU A 101 3.39 -5.57 -5.60
C LEU A 101 3.90 -4.13 -5.51
N ALA A 102 5.20 -3.93 -5.67
CA ALA A 102 5.83 -2.63 -5.69
C ALA A 102 6.16 -2.22 -7.12
N VAL A 103 5.74 -1.02 -7.52
CA VAL A 103 5.90 -0.49 -8.86
C VAL A 103 6.52 0.89 -8.80
N SER A 104 7.59 1.09 -9.55
CA SER A 104 8.19 2.39 -9.80
C SER A 104 8.05 2.74 -11.28
N PRO A 105 7.08 3.60 -11.65
CA PRO A 105 6.89 4.01 -13.04
C PRO A 105 8.13 4.69 -13.62
N ASP A 106 8.76 5.59 -12.87
CA ASP A 106 9.92 6.37 -13.34
C ASP A 106 11.16 5.51 -13.57
N GLN A 107 11.32 4.44 -12.79
CA GLN A 107 12.43 3.50 -12.91
C GLN A 107 12.10 2.31 -13.82
N HIS A 108 10.86 2.22 -14.33
CA HIS A 108 10.31 1.05 -15.03
C HIS A 108 10.54 -0.28 -14.27
N ALA A 109 10.45 -0.24 -12.95
CA ALA A 109 10.72 -1.38 -12.08
C ALA A 109 9.43 -1.96 -11.50
N ILE A 110 9.34 -3.29 -11.47
CA ILE A 110 8.25 -4.04 -10.86
C ILE A 110 8.87 -5.09 -9.95
N GLU A 111 8.55 -5.02 -8.67
CA GLU A 111 9.03 -5.96 -7.66
C GLU A 111 7.83 -6.66 -7.02
N VAL A 112 7.88 -7.99 -6.94
CA VAL A 112 6.91 -8.78 -6.17
C VAL A 112 7.66 -9.43 -5.03
N VAL A 113 7.35 -9.02 -3.81
CA VAL A 113 7.94 -9.57 -2.59
C VAL A 113 6.85 -10.15 -1.71
N TYR A 114 7.18 -11.21 -0.99
CA TYR A 114 6.20 -11.93 -0.18
C TYR A 114 6.78 -12.41 1.14
N GLY A 115 5.92 -12.50 2.13
CA GLY A 115 6.24 -12.97 3.46
C GLY A 115 6.43 -14.48 3.54
N ILE A 116 7.10 -14.93 4.59
CA ILE A 116 7.48 -16.33 4.77
C ILE A 116 6.29 -17.30 4.82
N ASP A 117 5.13 -16.88 5.34
CA ASP A 117 3.93 -17.73 5.48
C ASP A 117 3.20 -17.93 4.14
N VAL A 118 3.55 -17.14 3.13
CA VAL A 118 3.04 -17.30 1.76
C VAL A 118 3.85 -18.36 0.99
N LYS A 119 5.08 -18.66 1.44
CA LYS A 119 5.97 -19.64 0.80
C LYS A 119 5.33 -21.04 0.72
N GLY A 120 5.48 -21.69 -0.42
CA GLY A 120 4.97 -23.03 -0.70
C GLY A 120 3.45 -23.09 -0.92
N ARG A 121 2.79 -21.94 -1.14
CA ARG A 121 1.35 -21.85 -1.46
C ARG A 121 1.09 -21.56 -2.94
N GLY A 122 2.12 -21.64 -3.79
CA GLY A 122 2.03 -21.31 -5.21
C GLY A 122 2.49 -19.89 -5.57
N ILE A 123 2.94 -19.10 -4.59
CA ILE A 123 3.45 -17.75 -4.85
C ILE A 123 4.71 -17.75 -5.73
N GLU A 124 5.53 -18.80 -5.63
CA GLU A 124 6.77 -18.94 -6.41
C GLU A 124 6.50 -19.04 -7.91
N THR A 125 5.37 -19.62 -8.30
CA THR A 125 4.93 -19.69 -9.70
C THR A 125 4.05 -18.50 -10.08
N ALA A 126 3.25 -17.98 -9.15
CA ALA A 126 2.37 -16.85 -9.40
C ALA A 126 3.12 -15.52 -9.55
N ALA A 127 4.21 -15.30 -8.80
CA ALA A 127 4.93 -14.03 -8.79
C ALA A 127 5.48 -13.62 -10.17
N PRO A 128 6.20 -14.48 -10.92
CA PRO A 128 6.64 -14.14 -12.28
C PRO A 128 5.48 -13.89 -13.26
N LEU A 129 4.37 -14.61 -13.10
CA LEU A 129 3.16 -14.41 -13.92
C LEU A 129 2.49 -13.06 -13.61
N GLY A 130 2.43 -12.68 -12.34
CA GLY A 130 1.91 -11.39 -11.89
C GLY A 130 2.73 -10.22 -12.44
N VAL A 131 4.07 -10.31 -12.38
CA VAL A 131 4.97 -9.33 -12.99
C VAL A 131 4.72 -9.22 -14.50
N SER A 132 4.61 -10.35 -15.19
CA SER A 132 4.36 -10.37 -16.64
C SER A 132 3.01 -9.75 -17.00
N ALA A 133 1.96 -10.02 -16.21
CA ALA A 133 0.63 -9.45 -16.40
C ALA A 133 0.62 -7.94 -16.20
N ALA A 134 1.28 -7.42 -15.15
CA ALA A 134 1.46 -5.97 -14.96
C ALA A 134 2.22 -5.33 -16.13
N ALA A 135 3.37 -5.92 -16.49
CA ALA A 135 4.25 -5.38 -17.52
C ALA A 135 3.56 -5.27 -18.90
N ALA A 136 2.63 -6.17 -19.22
CA ALA A 136 1.85 -6.11 -20.46
C ALA A 136 1.03 -4.82 -20.55
N SER A 137 0.25 -4.50 -19.51
CA SER A 137 -0.57 -3.27 -19.47
C SER A 137 0.26 -2.01 -19.30
N PHE A 138 1.38 -2.06 -18.57
CA PHE A 138 2.25 -0.89 -18.40
C PHE A 138 2.88 -0.44 -19.73
N LYS A 139 3.21 -1.38 -20.62
CA LYS A 139 3.68 -1.06 -21.98
C LYS A 139 2.64 -0.31 -22.82
N GLU A 140 1.36 -0.49 -22.50
CA GLU A 140 0.24 0.21 -23.15
C GLU A 140 -0.09 1.54 -22.46
N GLY A 141 0.69 1.94 -21.45
CA GLY A 141 0.49 3.17 -20.69
C GLY A 141 -0.61 3.09 -19.64
N ASN A 142 -1.09 1.87 -19.32
CA ASN A 142 -2.20 1.68 -18.39
C ASN A 142 -1.72 1.09 -17.06
N LEU A 143 -1.35 1.97 -16.13
CA LEU A 143 -0.87 1.61 -14.80
C LEU A 143 -1.96 0.92 -13.96
N MET A 144 -3.19 1.42 -13.95
CA MET A 144 -4.25 0.83 -13.12
C MET A 144 -4.63 -0.58 -13.58
N ASP A 145 -4.78 -0.81 -14.88
CA ASP A 145 -5.11 -2.14 -15.40
C ASP A 145 -3.99 -3.15 -15.16
N GLY A 146 -2.73 -2.71 -15.23
CA GLY A 146 -1.59 -3.58 -14.90
C GLY A 146 -1.56 -3.97 -13.42
N LEU A 147 -1.86 -3.04 -12.51
CA LEU A 147 -1.97 -3.34 -11.07
C LEU A 147 -3.11 -4.32 -10.80
N ILE A 148 -4.30 -4.06 -11.34
CA ILE A 148 -5.48 -4.91 -11.17
C ILE A 148 -5.21 -6.31 -11.71
N SER A 149 -4.65 -6.42 -12.91
CA SER A 149 -4.33 -7.69 -13.56
C SER A 149 -3.31 -8.50 -12.77
N ALA A 150 -2.23 -7.86 -12.30
CA ALA A 150 -1.22 -8.52 -11.48
C ALA A 150 -1.80 -9.05 -10.16
N ILE A 151 -2.59 -8.24 -9.44
CA ILE A 151 -3.21 -8.69 -8.18
C ILE A 151 -4.14 -9.88 -8.42
N ARG A 152 -4.92 -9.89 -9.50
CA ARG A 152 -5.78 -11.03 -9.85
C ARG A 152 -4.98 -12.29 -10.14
N VAL A 153 -3.90 -12.20 -10.90
CA VAL A 153 -3.01 -13.34 -11.19
C VAL A 153 -2.33 -13.86 -9.92
N LEU A 154 -1.76 -12.96 -9.12
CA LEU A 154 -1.10 -13.30 -7.86
C LEU A 154 -2.05 -13.99 -6.90
N SER A 155 -3.23 -13.40 -6.68
CA SER A 155 -4.21 -13.94 -5.74
C SER A 155 -4.81 -15.28 -6.19
N ALA A 156 -4.99 -15.50 -7.49
CA ALA A 156 -5.45 -16.79 -8.02
C ALA A 156 -4.40 -17.90 -7.87
N GLY A 157 -3.11 -17.56 -7.91
CA GLY A 157 -2.03 -18.54 -7.75
C GLY A 157 -1.66 -18.86 -6.30
N VAL A 158 -2.14 -18.09 -5.31
CA VAL A 158 -1.87 -18.35 -3.89
C VAL A 158 -3.00 -19.17 -3.28
N SER A 159 -2.68 -20.40 -2.88
CA SER A 159 -3.62 -21.30 -2.21
C SER A 159 -3.91 -20.83 -0.78
N PRO A 160 -5.19 -20.89 -0.33
CA PRO A 160 -5.54 -20.61 1.05
C PRO A 160 -4.99 -21.68 1.99
N ARG A 161 -4.51 -21.26 3.17
CA ARG A 161 -4.28 -22.12 4.33
C ARG A 161 -5.29 -21.77 5.42
#